data_AF-A0A662H347-F1
#
_entry.id   AF-A0A662H347-F1
#
_cell.length_a   1.000
_cell.length_b   1.000
_cell.length_c   1.000
_cell.angle_alpha   90.00
_cell.angle_beta   90.00
_cell.angle_gamma   90.00
#
_symmetry.space_group_name_H-M   'P 1'
#
loop_
_entity.id
_entity.type
_entity.pdbx_description
1 polymer ?
#
loop_
_entity_poly.entity_id
_entity_poly.type
_entity_poly.pdbx_seq_one_letter_code
_entity_poly.pdbx_strand_id
1 'polypeptide(L)'
;MPYCPKCGKETPEDAVFCPSCGTKLITKQEVATSETIFPSGLVYLFGDLFAPRAKLGGFQVPCANEKVKHTKLATVMLVATFLSLSKDDLINVFLGEKRGFLGRRTIDAYVSVKADFPHKGLGYLKREVYAEIKRNEASLVYDVVRSIIGSDSYDPWAAIISRVEDKLVKQGILAKSVKKGRLRTRVKLIPNCQEIAKYREAALKLKSTIDGWRLKEPEVYKKLEDRIASAFNSRQIRETDIGPEYW
;
A
#
# COMPACT_ATOMS: atom_id res chain seq x y z
N MET A 1 -16.18 -5.32 24.43
CA MET A 1 -16.65 -3.96 24.75
C MET A 1 -15.87 -2.90 23.97
N PRO A 2 -16.48 -2.29 22.93
CA PRO A 2 -15.90 -1.19 22.16
C PRO A 2 -15.93 0.14 22.93
N TYR A 3 -15.09 1.09 22.51
CA TYR A 3 -15.08 2.47 23.02
C TYR A 3 -15.47 3.45 21.91
N CYS A 4 -16.18 4.51 22.27
CA CYS A 4 -16.57 5.54 21.31
C CYS A 4 -15.33 6.31 20.80
N PRO A 5 -15.13 6.42 19.47
CA PRO A 5 -13.96 7.09 18.92
C PRO A 5 -13.96 8.61 19.12
N LYS A 6 -15.12 9.22 19.43
CA LYS A 6 -15.23 10.67 19.66
C LYS A 6 -15.01 11.06 21.12
N CYS A 7 -15.55 10.29 22.06
CA CYS A 7 -15.58 10.69 23.48
C CYS A 7 -14.85 9.72 24.43
N GLY A 8 -14.33 8.59 23.92
CA GLY A 8 -13.53 7.64 24.70
C GLY A 8 -14.30 6.83 25.74
N LYS A 9 -15.63 6.97 25.85
CA LYS A 9 -16.45 6.17 26.78
C LYS A 9 -16.74 4.79 26.23
N GLU A 10 -16.90 3.83 27.14
CA GLU A 10 -17.35 2.48 26.82
C GLU A 10 -18.70 2.50 26.12
N THR A 11 -18.84 1.60 25.15
CA THR A 11 -20.03 1.45 24.34
C THR A 11 -20.45 -0.02 24.31
N PRO A 12 -21.76 -0.31 24.34
CA PRO A 12 -22.27 -1.66 24.09
C PRO A 12 -21.80 -2.19 22.74
N GLU A 13 -21.64 -3.51 22.61
CA GLU A 13 -21.11 -4.15 21.38
C GLU A 13 -22.01 -3.97 20.14
N ASP A 14 -23.29 -3.73 20.37
CA ASP A 14 -24.35 -3.56 19.37
C ASP A 14 -24.84 -2.10 19.25
N ALA A 15 -24.21 -1.16 19.96
CA ALA A 15 -24.61 0.24 19.91
C ALA A 15 -24.35 0.86 18.53
N VAL A 16 -25.41 1.38 17.90
CA VAL A 16 -25.33 2.15 16.63
C VAL A 16 -24.95 3.61 16.87
N PHE A 17 -25.23 4.12 18.06
CA PHE A 17 -24.86 5.47 18.49
C PHE A 17 -24.26 5.43 19.88
N CYS A 18 -23.28 6.29 20.15
CA CYS A 18 -22.70 6.42 21.47
C CYS A 18 -23.75 7.01 22.42
N PRO A 19 -24.12 6.32 23.51
CA PRO A 19 -25.13 6.80 24.45
C PRO A 19 -24.66 8.05 25.21
N SER A 20 -23.35 8.35 25.20
CA SER A 20 -22.80 9.49 25.92
C SER A 20 -22.61 10.76 25.09
N CYS A 21 -22.46 10.65 23.76
CA CYS A 21 -22.17 11.83 22.92
C CYS A 21 -22.94 11.87 21.60
N GLY A 22 -23.80 10.88 21.33
CA GLY A 22 -24.64 10.82 20.13
C GLY A 22 -23.90 10.48 18.83
N THR A 23 -22.59 10.23 18.87
CA THR A 23 -21.81 9.89 17.66
C THR A 23 -22.23 8.55 17.11
N LYS A 24 -22.49 8.46 15.80
CA LYS A 24 -22.74 7.19 15.13
C LYS A 24 -21.51 6.27 15.25
N LEU A 25 -21.72 5.08 15.77
CA LEU A 25 -20.71 4.04 15.93
C LEU A 25 -20.77 3.11 14.71
N ILE A 26 -19.61 2.73 14.19
CA ILE A 26 -19.53 1.81 13.05
C ILE A 26 -19.78 0.40 13.60
N THR A 27 -20.92 -0.20 13.25
CA THR A 27 -21.29 -1.53 13.77
C THR A 27 -20.45 -2.63 13.13
N LYS A 28 -20.23 -3.73 13.86
CA LYS A 28 -19.49 -4.90 13.36
C LYS A 28 -20.08 -5.49 12.07
N GLN A 29 -21.38 -5.26 11.81
CA GLN A 29 -22.08 -5.70 10.60
C GLN A 29 -21.87 -4.75 9.41
N GLU A 30 -21.83 -3.42 9.59
CA GLU A 30 -21.42 -2.48 8.53
C GLU A 30 -19.92 -2.65 8.16
N VAL A 31 -19.07 -3.10 9.09
CA VAL A 31 -17.67 -3.46 8.82
C VAL A 31 -17.54 -4.80 8.08
N ALA A 32 -18.56 -5.67 8.12
CA ALA A 32 -18.48 -7.04 7.61
C ALA A 32 -19.08 -7.24 6.21
N THR A 33 -19.79 -6.28 5.63
CA THR A 33 -20.44 -6.44 4.30
C THR A 33 -19.90 -5.52 3.20
N SER A 34 -18.80 -4.82 3.45
CA SER A 34 -17.91 -4.36 2.39
C SER A 34 -16.46 -4.60 2.83
N GLU A 35 -15.89 -5.78 2.52
CA GLU A 35 -14.42 -5.82 2.39
C GLU A 35 -14.07 -4.96 1.16
N THR A 36 -14.03 -3.64 1.36
CA THR A 36 -13.59 -2.68 0.36
C THR A 36 -12.18 -3.09 -0.02
N ILE A 37 -11.98 -3.41 -1.29
CA ILE A 37 -10.66 -3.66 -1.84
C ILE A 37 -9.71 -2.51 -1.45
N PHE A 38 -8.53 -2.88 -0.95
CA PHE A 38 -7.56 -1.92 -0.44
C PHE A 38 -6.83 -1.22 -1.60
N PRO A 39 -6.24 -0.02 -1.39
CA PRO A 39 -5.69 0.80 -2.47
C PRO A 39 -4.63 0.08 -3.32
N SER A 40 -3.72 -0.66 -2.71
CA SER A 40 -2.72 -1.43 -3.46
C SER A 40 -3.32 -2.59 -4.26
N GLY A 41 -4.45 -3.15 -3.83
CA GLY A 41 -5.21 -4.15 -4.59
C GLY A 41 -5.84 -3.55 -5.83
N LEU A 42 -6.41 -2.34 -5.72
CA LEU A 42 -6.90 -1.59 -6.88
C LEU A 42 -5.77 -1.27 -7.88
N VAL A 43 -4.62 -0.83 -7.38
CA VAL A 43 -3.45 -0.57 -8.24
C VAL A 43 -2.98 -1.86 -8.92
N TYR A 44 -2.94 -2.98 -8.20
CA TYR A 44 -2.57 -4.29 -8.78
C TYR A 44 -3.53 -4.72 -9.89
N LEU A 45 -4.84 -4.68 -9.63
CA LEU A 45 -5.87 -5.17 -10.56
C LEU A 45 -6.03 -4.28 -11.79
N PHE A 46 -5.81 -2.97 -11.67
CA PHE A 46 -5.99 -1.98 -12.73
C PHE A 46 -4.68 -1.25 -13.04
N GLY A 47 -3.57 -1.98 -13.08
CA GLY A 47 -2.23 -1.40 -13.18
C GLY A 47 -2.02 -0.48 -14.38
N ASP A 48 -2.76 -0.68 -15.47
CA ASP A 48 -2.79 0.16 -16.67
C ASP A 48 -3.28 1.59 -16.41
N LEU A 49 -4.12 1.80 -15.39
CA LEU A 49 -4.57 3.14 -14.95
C LEU A 49 -3.49 3.92 -14.19
N PHE A 50 -2.54 3.20 -13.57
CA PHE A 50 -1.66 3.76 -12.54
C PHE A 50 -0.18 3.75 -12.91
N ALA A 51 0.24 2.81 -13.76
CA ALA A 51 1.64 2.58 -14.11
C ALA A 51 1.86 2.67 -15.62
N PRO A 52 3.02 3.17 -16.07
CA PRO A 52 3.34 3.27 -17.48
C PRO A 52 3.49 1.88 -18.11
N ARG A 53 3.10 1.79 -19.39
CA ARG A 53 3.28 0.57 -20.20
C ARG A 53 4.75 0.13 -20.20
N ALA A 54 4.96 -1.18 -20.10
CA ALA A 54 6.28 -1.79 -20.26
C ALA A 54 6.57 -2.05 -21.74
N LYS A 55 7.80 -1.76 -22.17
CA LYS A 55 8.28 -2.07 -23.52
C LYS A 55 8.90 -3.47 -23.63
N LEU A 56 9.53 -3.93 -22.56
CA LEU A 56 10.18 -5.24 -22.47
C LEU A 56 9.89 -5.85 -21.09
N GLY A 57 9.48 -7.12 -21.06
CA GLY A 57 9.02 -7.78 -19.84
C GLY A 57 7.84 -7.05 -19.20
N GLY A 58 7.80 -7.03 -17.87
CA GLY A 58 6.81 -6.30 -17.08
C GLY A 58 5.71 -7.17 -16.49
N PHE A 59 4.84 -6.51 -15.74
CA PHE A 59 3.72 -7.13 -15.05
C PHE A 59 2.49 -7.15 -15.96
N GLN A 60 1.90 -8.35 -16.13
CA GLN A 60 0.63 -8.50 -16.84
C GLN A 60 -0.51 -8.03 -15.95
N VAL A 61 -1.25 -7.01 -16.39
CA VAL A 61 -2.41 -6.51 -15.64
C VAL A 61 -3.54 -7.56 -15.69
N PRO A 62 -4.15 -7.93 -14.55
CA PRO A 62 -5.27 -8.87 -14.51
C PRO A 62 -6.41 -8.44 -15.42
N CYS A 63 -6.92 -9.37 -16.24
CA CYS A 63 -8.05 -9.14 -17.16
C CYS A 63 -7.85 -8.07 -18.23
N ALA A 64 -6.65 -7.52 -18.36
CA ALA A 64 -6.28 -6.58 -19.41
C ALA A 64 -5.20 -7.22 -20.31
N ASN A 65 -5.03 -6.70 -21.53
CA ASN A 65 -3.99 -7.18 -22.46
C ASN A 65 -2.67 -6.38 -22.28
N GLU A 66 -2.68 -5.39 -21.41
CA GLU A 66 -1.59 -4.47 -21.15
C GLU A 66 -0.56 -5.06 -20.18
N LYS A 67 0.70 -4.73 -20.46
CA LYS A 67 1.81 -4.92 -19.52
C LYS A 67 2.30 -3.57 -19.03
N VAL A 68 2.55 -3.47 -17.73
CA VAL A 68 3.07 -2.26 -17.08
C VAL A 68 4.41 -2.53 -16.41
N LYS A 69 5.20 -1.47 -16.18
CA LYS A 69 6.48 -1.58 -15.47
C LYS A 69 6.24 -2.06 -14.04
N HIS A 70 6.75 -3.24 -13.67
CA HIS A 70 6.48 -3.84 -12.36
C HIS A 70 7.04 -3.01 -11.20
N THR A 71 8.23 -2.42 -11.37
CA THR A 71 8.83 -1.52 -10.38
C THR A 71 7.93 -0.32 -10.09
N LYS A 72 7.37 0.28 -11.15
CA LYS A 72 6.47 1.43 -11.00
C LYS A 72 5.13 1.03 -10.41
N LEU A 73 4.60 -0.15 -10.76
CA LEU A 73 3.38 -0.70 -10.18
C LEU A 73 3.51 -0.81 -8.65
N ALA A 74 4.52 -1.51 -8.16
CA ALA A 74 4.75 -1.70 -6.72
C ALA A 74 5.02 -0.38 -5.98
N THR A 75 5.76 0.55 -6.59
CA THR A 75 5.91 1.91 -6.04
C THR A 75 4.54 2.60 -5.89
N VAL A 76 3.70 2.57 -6.93
CA VAL A 76 2.38 3.23 -6.90
C VAL A 76 1.42 2.52 -5.94
N MET A 77 1.55 1.21 -5.72
CA MET A 77 0.78 0.49 -4.69
C MET A 77 1.01 1.07 -3.29
N LEU A 78 2.26 1.40 -2.94
CA LEU A 78 2.58 2.05 -1.67
C LEU A 78 2.18 3.52 -1.66
N VAL A 79 2.44 4.28 -2.75
CA VAL A 79 1.98 5.68 -2.87
C VAL A 79 0.47 5.77 -2.63
N ALA A 80 -0.32 4.95 -3.32
CA ALA A 80 -1.76 4.89 -3.16
C ALA A 80 -2.18 4.59 -1.72
N THR A 81 -1.42 3.73 -1.03
CA THR A 81 -1.66 3.37 0.38
C THR A 81 -1.42 4.57 1.31
N PHE A 82 -0.29 5.26 1.19
CA PHE A 82 0.02 6.48 1.97
C PHE A 82 -1.00 7.59 1.71
N LEU A 83 -1.30 7.89 0.44
CA LEU A 83 -2.23 8.97 0.10
C LEU A 83 -3.67 8.65 0.53
N SER A 84 -4.07 7.38 0.52
CA SER A 84 -5.36 6.97 1.04
C SER A 84 -5.42 7.10 2.57
N LEU A 85 -4.39 6.70 3.30
CA LEU A 85 -4.30 6.92 4.75
C LEU A 85 -4.34 8.41 5.10
N SER A 86 -3.66 9.25 4.31
CA SER A 86 -3.67 10.71 4.49
C SER A 86 -5.07 11.30 4.23
N LYS A 87 -5.73 10.87 3.14
CA LYS A 87 -7.10 11.27 2.81
C LYS A 87 -8.12 10.86 3.87
N ASP A 88 -7.91 9.70 4.49
CA ASP A 88 -8.75 9.19 5.58
C ASP A 88 -8.43 9.88 6.93
N ASP A 89 -7.59 10.92 6.93
CA ASP A 89 -7.16 11.71 8.08
C ASP A 89 -6.45 10.90 9.19
N LEU A 90 -5.85 9.77 8.82
CA LEU A 90 -5.15 8.87 9.76
C LEU A 90 -3.68 9.22 9.92
N ILE A 91 -3.07 9.76 8.87
CA ILE A 91 -1.67 10.19 8.86
C ILE A 91 -1.53 11.58 8.23
N ASN A 92 -0.44 12.26 8.56
CA ASN A 92 0.11 13.34 7.74
C ASN A 92 1.15 12.77 6.79
N VAL A 93 1.20 13.32 5.57
CA VAL A 93 2.36 13.19 4.67
C VAL A 93 2.82 14.61 4.39
N PHE A 94 4.08 14.93 4.68
CA PHE A 94 4.59 16.30 4.58
C PHE A 94 6.08 16.33 4.24
N LEU A 95 6.55 17.51 3.83
CA LEU A 95 7.96 17.77 3.62
C LEU A 95 8.59 18.35 4.90
N GLY A 96 9.78 17.88 5.24
CA GLY A 96 10.53 18.36 6.41
C GLY A 96 12.02 18.40 6.14
N GLU A 97 12.77 19.12 6.96
CA GLU A 97 14.22 19.14 6.86
C GLU A 97 14.82 17.82 7.39
N LYS A 98 15.82 17.32 6.67
CA LYS A 98 16.68 16.21 7.07
C LYS A 98 18.11 16.71 7.11
N ARG A 99 18.80 16.45 8.22
CA ARG A 99 20.23 16.75 8.35
C ARG A 99 21.02 15.76 7.49
N GLY A 100 21.68 16.28 6.46
CA GLY A 100 22.56 15.54 5.58
C GLY A 100 24.02 15.55 6.06
N PHE A 101 24.89 15.01 5.22
CA PHE A 101 26.33 14.96 5.45
C PHE A 101 26.95 16.37 5.43
N LEU A 102 27.94 16.62 6.30
CA LEU A 102 28.61 17.92 6.44
C LEU A 102 27.68 19.10 6.79
N GLY A 103 26.62 18.86 7.57
CA GLY A 103 25.72 19.93 8.03
C GLY A 103 24.80 20.50 6.95
N ARG A 104 24.84 19.97 5.72
CA ARG A 104 23.89 20.33 4.67
C ARG A 104 22.49 19.90 5.07
N ARG A 105 21.51 20.80 4.99
CA ARG A 105 20.10 20.46 5.17
C ARG A 105 19.47 20.12 3.82
N THR A 106 18.67 19.07 3.78
CA THR A 106 17.89 18.69 2.59
C THR A 106 16.43 18.55 2.96
N ILE A 107 15.53 18.80 2.00
CA ILE A 107 14.11 18.55 2.19
C ILE A 107 13.84 17.06 1.92
N ASP A 108 13.08 16.40 2.80
CA ASP A 108 12.68 15.01 2.69
C ASP A 108 11.19 14.78 3.01
N ALA A 109 10.64 13.62 2.64
CA ALA A 109 9.26 13.24 2.90
C ALA A 109 9.14 12.49 4.23
N TYR A 110 8.25 12.98 5.09
CA TYR A 110 7.94 12.44 6.40
C TYR A 110 6.46 12.05 6.51
N VAL A 111 6.20 11.16 7.46
CA VAL A 111 4.85 10.75 7.86
C VAL A 111 4.71 10.73 9.37
N SER A 112 3.53 11.09 9.86
CA SER A 112 3.18 10.99 11.28
C SER A 112 1.72 10.56 11.43
N VAL A 113 1.40 9.91 12.54
CA VAL A 113 0.02 9.55 12.88
C VAL A 113 -0.75 10.81 13.35
N LYS A 114 -2.02 10.95 12.93
CA LYS A 114 -2.92 12.04 13.35
C LYS A 114 -3.84 11.69 14.52
N ALA A 115 -4.18 10.41 14.69
CA ALA A 115 -5.16 9.96 15.68
C ALA A 115 -4.63 8.76 16.48
N ASP A 116 -4.98 8.67 17.77
CA ASP A 116 -4.52 7.63 18.70
C ASP A 116 -5.17 6.23 18.50
N PHE A 117 -5.78 5.97 17.34
CA PHE A 117 -6.64 4.81 17.12
C PHE A 117 -6.16 3.90 15.99
N PRO A 118 -5.60 2.69 16.26
CA PRO A 118 -5.23 1.84 15.12
C PRO A 118 -5.34 0.32 15.21
N HIS A 119 -5.16 -0.26 14.02
CA HIS A 119 -5.07 -1.67 13.61
C HIS A 119 -6.38 -2.33 13.18
N LYS A 120 -7.47 -2.21 13.95
CA LYS A 120 -8.73 -2.87 13.61
C LYS A 120 -9.51 -2.05 12.57
N GLY A 121 -9.83 -2.66 11.43
CA GLY A 121 -10.59 -2.05 10.33
C GLY A 121 -9.74 -1.51 9.17
N LEU A 122 -8.42 -1.36 9.33
CA LEU A 122 -7.54 -0.98 8.23
C LEU A 122 -7.23 -2.18 7.34
N GLY A 123 -7.55 -2.07 6.05
CA GLY A 123 -7.27 -3.12 5.06
C GLY A 123 -5.77 -3.33 4.81
N TYR A 124 -5.35 -4.59 4.77
CA TYR A 124 -4.03 -5.11 4.36
C TYR A 124 -2.83 -4.14 4.48
N LEU A 125 -2.30 -3.60 3.38
CA LEU A 125 -1.10 -2.74 3.41
C LEU A 125 -1.30 -1.43 4.18
N LYS A 126 -2.52 -0.89 4.30
CA LYS A 126 -2.76 0.29 5.16
C LYS A 126 -2.39 -0.02 6.61
N ARG A 127 -2.67 -1.25 7.07
CA ARG A 127 -2.34 -1.69 8.43
C ARG A 127 -0.83 -1.87 8.62
N GLU A 128 -0.14 -2.44 7.63
CA GLU A 128 1.33 -2.57 7.65
C GLU A 128 1.99 -1.18 7.69
N VAL A 129 1.63 -0.28 6.77
CA VAL A 129 2.15 1.09 6.76
C VAL A 129 1.88 1.81 8.07
N TYR A 130 0.64 1.75 8.57
CA TYR A 130 0.29 2.44 9.81
C TYR A 130 1.08 1.90 11.01
N ALA A 131 1.25 0.58 11.12
CA ALA A 131 1.94 -0.05 12.25
C ALA A 131 3.44 0.30 12.33
N GLU A 132 4.06 0.61 11.19
CA GLU A 132 5.47 1.00 11.11
C GLU A 132 5.71 2.48 11.43
N ILE A 133 4.66 3.32 11.42
CA ILE A 133 4.79 4.74 11.74
C ILE A 133 4.79 4.91 13.27
N LYS A 134 5.80 5.60 13.77
CA LYS A 134 5.86 5.92 15.20
C LYS A 134 4.73 6.88 15.59
N ARG A 135 4.03 6.54 16.67
CA ARG A 135 2.99 7.40 17.25
C ARG A 135 3.61 8.71 17.72
N ASN A 136 3.01 9.85 17.35
CA ASN A 136 3.41 11.20 17.75
C ASN A 136 4.85 11.62 17.37
N GLU A 137 5.54 10.84 16.52
CA GLU A 137 6.87 11.17 15.97
C GLU A 137 6.85 11.18 14.43
N ALA A 138 7.53 12.15 13.83
CA ALA A 138 7.72 12.17 12.39
C ALA A 138 8.71 11.06 11.98
N SER A 139 8.24 10.14 11.14
CA SER A 139 9.03 9.05 10.56
C SER A 139 9.36 9.36 9.10
N LEU A 140 10.60 9.11 8.66
CA LEU A 140 10.94 9.24 7.24
C LEU A 140 10.20 8.18 6.44
N VAL A 141 9.57 8.58 5.32
CA VAL A 141 8.90 7.65 4.39
C VAL A 141 9.84 6.52 3.98
N TYR A 142 11.10 6.85 3.70
CA TYR A 142 12.11 5.89 3.30
C TYR A 142 12.30 4.78 4.36
N ASP A 143 12.40 5.13 5.63
CA ASP A 143 12.66 4.16 6.71
C ASP A 143 11.44 3.26 6.93
N VAL A 144 10.24 3.85 6.93
CA VAL A 144 8.96 3.12 7.02
C VAL A 144 8.87 2.09 5.88
N VAL A 145 9.08 2.52 4.64
CA VAL A 145 8.96 1.64 3.47
C VAL A 145 10.05 0.57 3.46
N ARG A 146 11.29 0.92 3.83
CA ARG A 146 12.41 -0.02 3.92
C ARG A 146 12.16 -1.11 4.97
N SER A 147 11.46 -0.77 6.06
CA SER A 147 10.99 -1.74 7.06
C SER A 147 9.93 -2.67 6.49
N ILE A 148 8.89 -2.12 5.83
CA ILE A 148 7.81 -2.91 5.21
C ILE A 148 8.33 -3.91 4.18
N ILE A 149 9.28 -3.49 3.32
CA ILE A 149 9.87 -4.39 2.31
C ILE A 149 10.55 -5.60 2.99
N GLY A 150 11.17 -5.41 4.15
CA GLY A 150 11.82 -6.46 4.91
C GLY A 150 13.26 -6.66 4.45
N SER A 151 13.62 -7.87 4.05
CA SER A 151 15.00 -8.24 3.71
C SER A 151 15.40 -7.88 2.29
N ASP A 152 16.72 -7.86 2.05
CA ASP A 152 17.29 -7.62 0.72
C ASP A 152 16.98 -8.81 -0.21
N SER A 153 16.75 -8.54 -1.49
CA SER A 153 16.44 -9.56 -2.50
C SER A 153 16.74 -9.09 -3.92
N TYR A 154 16.78 -9.98 -4.90
CA TYR A 154 16.95 -9.60 -6.31
C TYR A 154 15.78 -8.77 -6.87
N ASP A 155 14.56 -9.00 -6.35
CA ASP A 155 13.35 -8.28 -6.76
C ASP A 155 12.49 -7.89 -5.53
N PRO A 156 12.87 -6.81 -4.83
CA PRO A 156 12.13 -6.35 -3.64
C PRO A 156 10.70 -5.87 -3.99
N TRP A 157 10.43 -5.50 -5.25
CA TRP A 157 9.09 -5.17 -5.70
C TRP A 157 8.18 -6.39 -5.71
N ALA A 158 8.68 -7.56 -6.13
CA ALA A 158 7.93 -8.81 -6.09
C ALA A 158 7.52 -9.22 -4.66
N ALA A 159 8.27 -8.83 -3.64
CA ALA A 159 7.92 -9.09 -2.24
C ALA A 159 6.62 -8.38 -1.82
N ILE A 160 6.40 -7.16 -2.32
CA ILE A 160 5.16 -6.39 -2.04
C ILE A 160 4.01 -6.83 -2.94
N ILE A 161 4.31 -7.18 -4.19
CA ILE A 161 3.31 -7.68 -5.14
C ILE A 161 2.73 -9.02 -4.65
N SER A 162 3.59 -9.99 -4.30
CA SER A 162 3.15 -11.32 -3.86
C SER A 162 2.30 -11.29 -2.58
N ARG A 163 2.63 -10.38 -1.67
CA ARG A 163 1.83 -10.05 -0.48
C ARG A 163 0.40 -9.63 -0.83
N VAL A 164 0.25 -8.71 -1.78
CA VAL A 164 -1.08 -8.28 -2.27
C VAL A 164 -1.80 -9.42 -2.99
N GLU A 165 -1.10 -10.20 -3.81
CA GLU A 165 -1.64 -11.38 -4.48
C GLU A 165 -2.21 -12.38 -3.46
N ASP A 166 -1.49 -12.67 -2.39
CA ASP A 166 -1.94 -13.58 -1.34
C ASP A 166 -3.23 -13.10 -0.67
N LYS A 167 -3.37 -11.80 -0.42
CA LYS A 167 -4.61 -11.26 0.15
C LYS A 167 -5.75 -11.30 -0.88
N LEU A 168 -5.52 -10.96 -2.15
CA LEU A 168 -6.54 -11.05 -3.20
C LEU A 168 -6.98 -12.50 -3.46
N VAL A 169 -6.07 -13.47 -3.31
CA VAL A 169 -6.40 -14.90 -3.37
C VAL A 169 -7.27 -15.32 -2.19
N LYS A 170 -6.95 -14.88 -0.97
CA LYS A 170 -7.79 -15.13 0.22
C LYS A 170 -9.18 -14.51 0.10
N GLN A 171 -9.33 -13.44 -0.68
CA GLN A 171 -10.61 -12.79 -0.97
C GLN A 171 -11.37 -13.43 -2.14
N GLY A 172 -10.81 -14.45 -2.80
CA GLY A 172 -11.43 -15.10 -3.96
C GLY A 172 -11.44 -14.27 -5.25
N ILE A 173 -10.79 -13.10 -5.26
CA ILE A 173 -10.66 -12.25 -6.45
C ILE A 173 -9.68 -12.87 -7.44
N LEU A 174 -8.63 -13.52 -6.92
CA LEU A 174 -7.67 -14.30 -7.68
C LEU A 174 -7.71 -15.77 -7.23
N ALA A 175 -7.42 -16.69 -8.14
CA ALA A 175 -7.21 -18.10 -7.81
C ALA A 175 -5.77 -18.51 -8.13
N LYS A 176 -5.19 -19.42 -7.33
CA LYS A 176 -3.89 -20.04 -7.62
C LYS A 176 -4.11 -21.35 -8.38
N SER A 177 -3.51 -21.46 -9.56
CA SER A 177 -3.36 -22.72 -10.29
C SER A 177 -1.92 -23.19 -10.16
N VAL A 178 -1.73 -24.36 -9.54
CA VAL A 178 -0.41 -24.96 -9.35
C VAL A 178 -0.22 -26.08 -10.35
N LYS A 179 0.79 -25.95 -11.22
CA LYS A 179 1.23 -27.02 -12.11
C LYS A 179 2.55 -27.57 -11.61
N LYS A 180 2.55 -28.82 -11.14
CA LYS A 180 3.77 -29.55 -10.79
C LYS A 180 4.46 -30.00 -12.08
N GLY A 181 5.61 -29.40 -12.39
CA GLY A 181 6.49 -29.86 -13.47
C GLY A 181 7.56 -30.81 -12.94
N ARG A 182 8.29 -31.45 -13.85
CA ARG A 182 9.36 -32.42 -13.53
C ARG A 182 10.55 -31.80 -12.77
N LEU A 183 10.87 -30.53 -13.04
CA LEU A 183 11.97 -29.78 -12.39
C LEU A 183 11.51 -28.63 -11.48
N ARG A 184 10.33 -28.03 -11.74
CA ARG A 184 9.85 -26.87 -10.98
C ARG A 184 8.34 -26.82 -10.93
N THR A 185 7.81 -26.47 -9.77
CA THR A 185 6.39 -26.12 -9.58
C THR A 185 6.16 -24.71 -10.15
N ARG A 186 5.23 -24.58 -11.09
CA ARG A 186 4.78 -23.29 -11.60
C ARG A 186 3.44 -22.92 -10.96
N VAL A 187 3.41 -21.79 -10.27
CA VAL A 187 2.17 -21.18 -9.77
C VAL A 187 1.74 -20.13 -10.78
N LYS A 188 0.49 -20.23 -11.26
CA LYS A 188 -0.14 -19.22 -12.11
C LYS A 188 -1.35 -18.65 -11.38
N LEU A 189 -1.47 -17.34 -11.34
CA LEU A 189 -2.67 -16.67 -10.87
C LEU A 189 -3.72 -16.62 -11.99
N ILE A 190 -4.96 -16.94 -11.65
CA ILE A 190 -6.12 -16.89 -12.52
C ILE A 190 -7.05 -15.81 -11.98
N PRO A 191 -7.26 -14.70 -12.72
CA PRO A 191 -8.13 -13.62 -12.27
C PRO A 191 -9.60 -13.95 -12.51
N ASN A 192 -10.48 -13.61 -11.57
CA ASN A 192 -11.92 -13.62 -11.79
C ASN A 192 -12.35 -12.27 -12.38
N CYS A 193 -12.44 -12.19 -13.71
CA CYS A 193 -12.69 -10.91 -14.39
C CYS A 193 -14.07 -10.31 -14.12
N GLN A 194 -15.08 -11.15 -13.85
CA GLN A 194 -16.41 -10.67 -13.45
C GLN A 194 -16.37 -10.00 -12.08
N GLU A 195 -15.62 -10.58 -11.14
CA GLU A 195 -15.42 -10.01 -9.81
C GLU A 195 -14.57 -8.74 -9.87
N ILE A 196 -13.47 -8.77 -10.62
CA ILE A 196 -12.56 -7.62 -10.78
C ILE A 196 -13.29 -6.41 -11.37
N ALA A 197 -14.16 -6.61 -12.37
CA ALA A 197 -14.91 -5.54 -13.01
C ALA A 197 -15.71 -4.67 -12.03
N LYS A 198 -16.19 -5.24 -10.92
CA LYS A 198 -16.95 -4.52 -9.87
C LYS A 198 -16.14 -3.41 -9.20
N TYR A 199 -14.81 -3.51 -9.20
CA TYR A 199 -13.92 -2.57 -8.53
C TYR A 199 -13.42 -1.43 -9.44
N ARG A 200 -13.87 -1.38 -10.71
CA ARG A 200 -13.38 -0.39 -11.69
C ARG A 200 -13.66 1.06 -11.25
N GLU A 201 -14.86 1.35 -10.77
CA GLU A 201 -15.21 2.69 -10.29
C GLU A 201 -14.40 3.09 -9.06
N ALA A 202 -14.11 2.13 -8.17
CA ALA A 202 -13.22 2.36 -7.03
C ALA A 202 -11.78 2.67 -7.50
N ALA A 203 -11.29 1.99 -8.54
CA ALA A 203 -9.99 2.27 -9.14
C ALA A 203 -9.93 3.67 -9.76
N LEU A 204 -10.97 4.08 -10.49
CA LEU A 204 -11.06 5.44 -11.06
C LEU A 204 -11.10 6.52 -9.97
N LYS A 205 -11.84 6.29 -8.89
CA LYS A 205 -11.86 7.21 -7.73
C LYS A 205 -10.51 7.30 -7.03
N LEU A 206 -9.79 6.17 -6.90
CA LEU A 206 -8.43 6.15 -6.39
C LEU A 206 -7.48 6.91 -7.31
N LYS A 207 -7.59 6.71 -8.63
CA LYS A 207 -6.81 7.44 -9.63
C LYS A 207 -7.05 8.95 -9.54
N SER A 208 -8.30 9.39 -9.48
CA SER A 208 -8.65 10.80 -9.29
C SER A 208 -8.07 11.37 -7.98
N THR A 209 -8.07 10.57 -6.90
CA THR A 209 -7.41 10.96 -5.64
C THR A 209 -5.92 11.19 -5.85
N ILE A 210 -5.20 10.23 -6.45
CA ILE A 210 -3.77 10.34 -6.73
C ILE A 210 -3.45 11.52 -7.64
N ASP A 211 -4.21 11.72 -8.72
CA ASP A 211 -4.01 12.82 -9.65
C ASP A 211 -4.30 14.18 -8.99
N GLY A 212 -5.28 14.25 -8.08
CA GLY A 212 -5.53 15.43 -7.26
C GLY A 212 -4.33 15.83 -6.41
N TRP A 213 -3.62 14.86 -5.81
CA TRP A 213 -2.37 15.11 -5.08
C TRP A 213 -1.25 15.59 -6.00
N ARG A 214 -1.10 14.99 -7.19
CA ARG A 214 -0.10 15.43 -8.18
C ARG A 214 -0.30 16.88 -8.61
N LEU A 215 -1.54 17.35 -8.65
CA LEU A 215 -1.87 18.72 -9.04
C LEU A 215 -1.75 19.71 -7.88
N LYS A 216 -2.26 19.35 -6.69
CA LYS A 216 -2.34 20.27 -5.54
C LYS A 216 -1.05 20.33 -4.73
N GLU A 217 -0.36 19.21 -4.60
CA GLU A 217 0.86 19.08 -3.79
C GLU A 217 1.97 18.34 -4.57
N PRO A 218 2.41 18.89 -5.73
CA PRO A 218 3.33 18.20 -6.64
C PRO A 218 4.67 17.84 -5.99
N GLU A 219 5.19 18.69 -5.11
CA GLU A 219 6.47 18.46 -4.43
C GLU A 219 6.37 17.33 -3.39
N VAL A 220 5.29 17.33 -2.59
CA VAL A 220 5.01 16.26 -1.62
C VAL A 220 4.85 14.94 -2.35
N TYR A 221 4.02 14.90 -3.40
CA TYR A 221 3.79 13.70 -4.21
C TYR A 221 5.10 13.16 -4.79
N LYS A 222 5.89 14.02 -5.45
CA LYS A 222 7.15 13.63 -6.08
C LYS A 222 8.12 13.07 -5.05
N LYS A 223 8.27 13.75 -3.90
CA LYS A 223 9.22 13.32 -2.87
C LYS A 223 8.79 12.01 -2.20
N LEU A 224 7.50 11.84 -1.93
CA LEU A 224 6.92 10.59 -1.44
C LEU A 224 7.26 9.43 -2.38
N GLU A 225 6.98 9.61 -3.68
CA GLU A 225 7.23 8.61 -4.71
C GLU A 225 8.73 8.27 -4.84
N ASP A 226 9.59 9.30 -4.83
CA ASP A 226 11.04 9.14 -4.89
C ASP A 226 11.59 8.37 -3.68
N ARG A 227 11.08 8.65 -2.47
CA ARG A 227 11.52 7.94 -1.24
C ARG A 227 11.07 6.49 -1.21
N ILE A 228 9.84 6.21 -1.65
CA ILE A 228 9.36 4.83 -1.81
C ILE A 228 10.24 4.08 -2.82
N ALA A 229 10.50 4.67 -3.99
CA ALA A 229 11.36 4.05 -5.01
C ALA A 229 12.79 3.83 -4.50
N SER A 230 13.35 4.79 -3.75
CA SER A 230 14.69 4.67 -3.16
C SER A 230 14.76 3.53 -2.13
N ALA A 231 13.72 3.32 -1.35
CA ALA A 231 13.64 2.23 -0.37
C ALA A 231 13.58 0.85 -1.03
N PHE A 232 12.88 0.71 -2.17
CA PHE A 232 12.97 -0.53 -2.97
C PHE A 232 14.39 -0.74 -3.51
N ASN A 233 14.99 0.29 -4.12
CA ASN A 233 16.32 0.18 -4.69
C ASN A 233 17.38 -0.17 -3.63
N SER A 234 17.24 0.30 -2.39
CA SER A 234 18.19 0.00 -1.31
C SER A 234 18.07 -1.42 -0.74
N ARG A 235 17.01 -2.15 -1.10
CA ARG A 235 16.80 -3.57 -0.79
C ARG A 235 17.09 -4.48 -1.97
N GLN A 236 17.49 -3.94 -3.11
CA GLN A 236 17.78 -4.73 -4.30
C GLN A 236 19.23 -5.22 -4.28
N ILE A 237 19.40 -6.54 -4.28
CA ILE A 237 20.70 -7.19 -4.51
C ILE A 237 20.95 -7.23 -6.01
N ARG A 238 22.13 -6.78 -6.44
CA ARG A 238 22.60 -6.91 -7.83
C ARG A 238 23.61 -8.05 -7.91
N GLU A 239 23.72 -8.70 -9.07
CA GLU A 239 24.71 -9.77 -9.28
C GLU A 239 26.15 -9.30 -9.01
N THR A 240 26.44 -8.01 -9.23
CA THR A 240 27.72 -7.36 -8.92
C THR A 240 28.03 -7.26 -7.42
N ASP A 241 27.03 -7.47 -6.56
CA ASP A 241 27.16 -7.30 -5.11
C ASP A 241 27.52 -8.62 -4.41
N ILE A 242 27.61 -9.73 -5.17
CA ILE A 242 27.96 -11.07 -4.67
C ILE A 242 29.48 -11.23 -4.81
N GLY A 243 30.18 -11.31 -3.67
CA GLY A 243 31.62 -11.53 -3.64
C GLY A 243 32.03 -12.89 -4.28
N PRO A 244 33.31 -13.04 -4.67
CA PRO A 244 33.84 -14.29 -5.24
C PRO A 244 33.71 -15.51 -4.31
N GLU A 245 33.39 -15.29 -3.03
CA GLU A 245 33.22 -16.31 -1.99
C GLU A 245 31.97 -17.20 -2.14
N TYR A 246 31.11 -16.93 -3.14
CA TYR A 246 29.89 -17.69 -3.43
C TYR A 246 29.86 -18.31 -4.85
N TRP A 247 31.01 -18.37 -5.52
CA TRP A 247 31.22 -19.04 -6.82
C TRP A 247 32.16 -20.23 -6.65
#